data_AF-W4QYR0-F1
#
_entry.id   AF-W4QYR0-F1
#
_cell.length_a   1.000
_cell.length_b   1.000
_cell.length_c   1.000
_cell.angle_alpha   90.00
_cell.angle_beta   90.00
_cell.angle_gamma   90.00
#
_symmetry.space_group_name_H-M   'P 1'
#
loop_
_entity.id
_entity.type
_entity.pdbx_description
1 polymer ?
#
loop_
_entity_poly.entity_id
_entity_poly.type
_entity_poly.pdbx_seq_one_letter_code
_entity_poly.pdbx_strand_id
1 'polypeptide(L)'
;MVMKTFESIIRPVKGDIIDDPGFDSRFHNGYEVVKVTINYETDECYVSLHPLVLELEEMSINDYLDKLKANKWRVVSKEELIST
;
A
#
# COMPACT_ATOMS: atom_id res chain seq x y z
N MET A 1 1.27 -9.44 4.57
CA MET A 1 1.45 -8.11 3.94
C MET A 1 0.06 -7.53 3.69
N VAL A 2 -0.07 -6.26 3.29
CA VAL A 2 -1.36 -5.66 2.91
C VAL A 2 -1.34 -5.22 1.45
N MET A 3 -2.47 -5.33 0.77
CA MET A 3 -2.61 -4.97 -0.65
C MET A 3 -3.99 -4.35 -0.90
N LYS A 4 -4.06 -3.44 -1.86
CA LYS A 4 -5.29 -2.90 -2.43
C LYS A 4 -5.14 -2.80 -3.94
N THR A 5 -6.20 -3.15 -4.66
CA THR A 5 -6.26 -3.03 -6.13
C THR A 5 -7.33 -2.00 -6.47
N PHE A 6 -7.03 -1.11 -7.42
CA PHE A 6 -7.97 -0.15 -7.95
C PHE A 6 -7.60 0.20 -9.40
N GLU A 7 -8.59 0.58 -10.20
CA GLU A 7 -8.39 1.05 -11.56
C GLU A 7 -7.89 2.50 -11.57
N SER A 8 -6.85 2.76 -12.37
CA SER A 8 -6.24 4.08 -12.47
C SER A 8 -5.91 4.41 -13.92
N ILE A 9 -6.19 5.65 -14.32
CA ILE A 9 -5.75 6.21 -15.60
C ILE A 9 -4.38 6.89 -15.51
N ILE A 10 -3.80 6.93 -14.31
CA ILE A 10 -2.46 7.47 -14.06
C ILE A 10 -1.55 6.37 -13.51
N ARG A 11 -0.30 6.36 -13.98
CA ARG A 11 0.74 5.46 -13.46
C ARG A 11 1.62 6.24 -12.46
N PRO A 12 1.66 5.84 -11.18
CA PRO A 12 2.59 6.41 -10.22
C PRO A 12 4.05 6.20 -10.65
N VAL A 13 4.95 7.05 -10.16
CA VAL A 13 6.39 6.91 -10.33
C VAL A 13 7.09 6.87 -8.98
N LYS A 14 8.35 6.41 -8.98
CA LYS A 14 9.16 6.40 -7.76
C LYS A 14 9.29 7.82 -7.20
N GLY A 15 9.04 7.98 -5.90
CA GLY A 15 9.02 9.28 -5.22
C GLY A 15 7.63 9.88 -5.04
N ASP A 16 6.62 9.40 -5.76
CA ASP A 16 5.24 9.85 -5.54
C ASP A 16 4.75 9.47 -4.15
N ILE A 17 3.94 10.34 -3.54
CA ILE A 17 3.26 10.06 -2.28
C ILE A 17 1.86 9.54 -2.60
N ILE A 18 1.49 8.41 -2.00
CA ILE A 18 0.14 7.87 -2.11
C ILE A 18 -0.66 8.32 -0.89
N ASP A 19 -1.77 9.00 -1.16
CA ASP A 19 -2.78 9.34 -0.16
C ASP A 19 -3.94 8.35 -0.26
N ASP A 20 -4.22 7.64 0.84
CA ASP A 20 -5.33 6.71 0.94
C ASP A 20 -6.01 6.88 2.31
N PRO A 21 -7.35 6.95 2.38
CA PRO A 21 -8.05 7.10 3.66
C PRO A 21 -7.79 5.98 4.68
N GLY A 22 -7.28 4.82 4.24
CA GLY A 22 -6.82 3.75 5.10
C GLY A 22 -5.56 4.08 5.89
N PHE A 23 -4.73 5.00 5.39
CA PHE A 23 -3.53 5.45 6.09
C PHE A 23 -3.91 6.34 7.29
N ASP A 24 -3.15 6.24 8.38
CA ASP A 24 -3.38 7.02 9.58
C ASP A 24 -2.06 7.63 10.04
N SER A 25 -2.03 8.96 10.16
CA SER A 25 -0.86 9.70 10.60
C SER A 25 -0.43 9.37 12.02
N ARG A 26 -1.30 8.76 12.83
CA ARG A 26 -1.00 8.20 14.17
C ARG A 26 -0.33 6.82 14.13
N PHE A 27 -0.01 6.32 12.94
CA PHE A 27 0.78 5.10 12.73
C PHE A 27 1.96 5.38 11.79
N HIS A 28 1.68 5.89 10.58
CA HIS A 28 2.70 6.41 9.65
C HIS A 28 2.22 7.71 9.03
N ASN A 29 3.10 8.70 8.91
CA ASN A 29 2.76 10.02 8.35
C ASN A 29 2.59 10.05 6.82
N GLY A 30 2.63 8.89 6.15
CA GLY A 30 2.43 8.75 4.71
C GLY A 30 3.24 7.62 4.11
N TYR A 31 3.02 7.37 2.83
CA TYR A 31 3.69 6.32 2.07
C TYR A 31 4.23 6.86 0.75
N GLU A 32 5.48 6.51 0.45
CA GLU A 32 6.15 6.84 -0.80
C GLU A 32 6.24 5.62 -1.70
N VAL A 33 6.07 5.83 -3.01
CA VAL A 33 6.34 4.81 -4.04
C VAL A 33 7.84 4.58 -4.15
N VAL A 34 8.30 3.36 -3.83
CA VAL A 34 9.72 2.99 -3.92
C VAL A 34 10.05 2.14 -5.16
N LYS A 35 9.07 1.44 -5.71
CA LYS A 35 9.22 0.61 -6.92
C LYS A 35 7.89 0.51 -7.67
N VAL A 36 7.95 0.62 -8.99
CA VAL A 36 6.84 0.32 -9.89
C VAL A 36 7.27 -0.83 -10.82
N THR A 37 6.46 -1.86 -10.92
CA THR A 37 6.66 -3.01 -11.82
C THR A 37 5.43 -3.13 -12.70
N ILE A 38 5.61 -3.15 -14.02
CA ILE A 38 4.51 -3.32 -14.97
C ILE A 38 4.63 -4.70 -15.58
N ASN A 39 3.55 -5.47 -15.54
CA ASN A 39 3.42 -6.71 -16.28
C ASN A 39 2.56 -6.46 -17.52
N TYR A 40 3.19 -6.42 -18.70
CA TYR A 40 2.48 -6.21 -19.96
C TYR A 40 1.72 -7.45 -20.47
N GLU A 41 2.01 -8.64 -19.93
CA GLU A 41 1.29 -9.86 -20.28
C GLU A 41 -0.09 -9.89 -19.61
N THR A 42 -0.16 -9.41 -18.36
CA THR A 42 -1.41 -9.38 -17.56
C THR A 42 -2.07 -8.00 -17.51
N ASP A 43 -1.46 -6.98 -18.10
CA ASP A 43 -1.89 -5.57 -18.05
C ASP A 43 -1.98 -5.00 -16.61
N GLU A 44 -1.02 -5.38 -15.76
CA GLU A 44 -1.00 -5.01 -14.35
C GLU A 44 0.14 -4.04 -13.99
N CYS A 45 -0.16 -3.11 -13.08
CA CYS A 45 0.82 -2.17 -12.53
C CYS A 45 0.94 -2.36 -11.02
N TYR A 46 2.08 -2.91 -10.58
CA TYR A 46 2.40 -3.15 -9.19
C TYR A 46 3.19 -1.98 -8.60
N VAL A 47 2.66 -1.41 -7.52
CA VAL A 47 3.26 -0.28 -6.82
C VAL A 47 3.68 -0.73 -5.42
N SER A 48 4.98 -0.69 -5.13
CA SER A 48 5.51 -0.97 -3.80
C SER A 48 5.68 0.34 -3.03
N LEU A 49 5.20 0.33 -1.78
CA LEU A 49 5.18 1.50 -0.90
C LEU A 49 6.13 1.32 0.28
N HIS A 50 6.70 2.42 0.75
CA HIS A 50 7.47 2.49 1.99
C HIS A 50 6.92 3.62 2.88
N PRO A 51 6.75 3.41 4.20
CA PRO A 51 6.38 4.49 5.11
C PRO A 51 7.42 5.61 5.11
N LEU A 52 6.97 6.87 5.13
CA LEU A 52 7.87 8.03 5.20
C LEU A 52 8.56 8.16 6.57
N VAL A 53 7.83 7.86 7.65
CA VAL A 53 8.36 7.80 9.02
C VAL A 53 7.88 6.49 9.65
N LEU A 54 8.83 5.71 10.15
CA LEU A 54 8.57 4.40 10.73
C LEU A 54 7.97 4.47 12.14
N GLU A 55 8.13 5.58 12.88
CA GLU A 55 7.76 5.67 14.29
C GLU A 55 6.91 6.91 14.60
N LEU A 56 5.60 6.79 14.40
CA LEU A 56 4.57 7.48 15.17
C LEU A 56 3.60 6.39 15.65
N GLU A 57 4.06 5.45 16.47
CA GLU A 57 3.23 4.32 16.95
C GLU A 57 2.30 4.74 18.10
N GLU A 58 1.48 5.77 17.87
CA GLU A 58 0.45 6.21 18.83
C GLU A 58 -0.83 5.34 18.74
N MET A 59 -0.87 4.46 17.74
CA MET A 59 -1.95 3.52 17.45
C MET A 59 -1.42 2.08 17.46
N SER A 60 -2.22 1.12 17.92
CA SER A 60 -1.85 -0.29 17.84
C SER A 60 -1.87 -0.79 16.39
N ILE A 61 -1.00 -1.75 16.06
CA ILE A 61 -0.99 -2.37 14.73
C ILE A 61 -2.34 -3.02 14.37
N ASN A 62 -3.09 -3.53 15.36
CA ASN A 62 -4.39 -4.16 15.11
C ASN A 62 -5.43 -3.11 14.70
N ASP A 63 -5.48 -1.97 15.39
CA ASP A 63 -6.37 -0.86 15.03
C ASP A 63 -6.04 -0.33 13.63
N TYR A 64 -4.75 -0.24 13.31
CA TYR A 64 -4.29 0.16 11.99
C TYR A 64 -4.73 -0.82 10.90
N LEU A 65 -4.55 -2.12 11.13
CA LEU A 65 -5.00 -3.17 10.21
C LEU A 65 -6.52 -3.14 10.01
N ASP A 66 -7.29 -2.87 11.05
CA ASP A 66 -8.75 -2.78 10.94
C ASP A 66 -9.19 -1.53 10.17
N LYS A 67 -8.49 -0.39 10.34
CA LYS A 67 -8.70 0.80 9.51
C LYS A 67 -8.37 0.54 8.04
N LEU A 68 -7.27 -0.15 7.75
CA LEU A 68 -6.90 -0.56 6.40
C LEU A 68 -7.99 -1.44 5.77
N LYS A 69 -8.47 -2.46 6.50
CA LYS A 69 -9.58 -3.33 6.06
C LYS A 69 -10.86 -2.56 5.77
N ALA A 70 -11.23 -1.61 6.63
CA ALA A 70 -12.39 -0.73 6.42
C ALA A 70 -12.26 0.10 5.13
N ASN A 71 -11.03 0.36 4.68
CA ASN A 71 -10.71 1.09 3.45
C ASN A 71 -10.32 0.18 2.27
N LYS A 72 -10.80 -1.08 2.29
CA LYS A 72 -10.68 -2.08 1.21
C LYS A 72 -9.26 -2.58 0.97
N TRP A 73 -8.35 -2.37 1.91
CA TRP A 73 -7.09 -3.12 1.93
C TRP A 73 -7.35 -4.51 2.47
N ARG A 74 -6.62 -5.50 1.96
CA ARG A 74 -6.71 -6.88 2.41
C ARG A 74 -5.36 -7.39 2.87
N VAL A 75 -5.38 -8.27 3.86
CA VAL A 75 -4.19 -9.01 4.29
C VAL A 75 -3.94 -10.12 3.27
N VAL A 76 -2.71 -10.20 2.77
CA VAL A 76 -2.25 -11.19 1.79
C VAL A 76 -1.07 -11.99 2.33
N SER A 77 -1.00 -13.25 1.93
CA SER A 77 0.13 -14.12 2.25
C SER A 77 1.30 -13.85 1.30
N LYS A 78 2.48 -14.41 1.63
CA LYS A 78 3.66 -14.25 0.76
C LYS A 78 3.52 -15.08 -0.51
N GLU A 79 2.88 -16.24 -0.41
CA GLU A 79 2.66 -17.18 -1.50
C GLU A 79 1.80 -16.55 -2.59
N GLU A 80 0.74 -15.83 -2.20
CA GLU A 80 -0.14 -15.10 -3.12
C GLU A 80 0.61 -14.04 -3.95
N LEU A 81 1.56 -13.34 -3.32
CA LEU A 81 2.38 -12.32 -3.97
C LEU A 81 3.41 -12.88 -4.95
N ILE A 82 3.77 -14.17 -4.83
CA ILE A 82 4.76 -14.83 -5.71
C ILE A 82 4.05 -15.51 -6.89
N SER A 83 2.76 -15.85 -6.73
CA SER A 83 1.94 -16.50 -7.76
C SER A 83 1.28 -15.54 -8.74
N THR A 84 1.52 -14.23 -8.61
CA THR A 84 1.02 -13.19 -9.52
C THR A 84 2.19 -12.57 -10.28
#